data_AF-A0AAE3HEW9-F1
#
_entry.id   AF-A0AAE3HEW9-F1
#
_cell.length_a   1.000
_cell.length_b   1.000
_cell.length_c   1.000
_cell.angle_alpha   90.00
_cell.angle_beta   90.00
_cell.angle_gamma   90.00
#
_symmetry.space_group_name_H-M   'P 1'
#
loop_
_entity.id
_entity.type
_entity.pdbx_description
1 polymer ?
#
loop_
_entity_poly.entity_id
_entity_poly.type
_entity_poly.pdbx_seq_one_letter_code
_entity_poly.pdbx_strand_id
1 'polypeptide(L)'
;MKLKKNEKGFTLVEVIVSIALIGMLLLLLSTFMVNSLGMIKTQGENTNLLYAAQKELDNAMENPTYEVQDDRLSIIRKPTTMNVEGSYIEGVLIEIKDVKEAKVILSTFITN
;
A
#
# COMPACT_ATOMS: atom_id res chain seq x y z
N MET A 1 -29.50 56.14 -11.15
CA MET A 1 -28.31 55.34 -11.51
C MET A 1 -28.80 54.06 -12.18
N LYS A 2 -28.82 53.99 -13.52
CA LYS A 2 -29.31 52.83 -14.28
C LYS A 2 -28.15 51.86 -14.51
N LEU A 3 -28.17 50.70 -13.85
CA LEU A 3 -27.29 49.58 -14.18
C LEU A 3 -27.71 49.07 -15.57
N LYS A 4 -26.85 49.27 -16.57
CA LYS A 4 -27.04 48.65 -17.90
C LYS A 4 -26.90 47.14 -17.74
N LYS A 5 -28.01 46.40 -17.78
CA LYS A 5 -28.00 44.95 -17.97
C LYS A 5 -27.55 44.69 -19.41
N ASN A 6 -26.32 44.21 -19.60
CA ASN A 6 -25.86 43.67 -20.88
C ASN A 6 -26.49 42.28 -21.05
N GLU A 7 -27.62 42.20 -21.75
CA GLU A 7 -28.28 40.93 -22.10
C GLU A 7 -27.69 40.33 -23.39
N LYS A 8 -26.36 40.14 -23.43
CA LYS A 8 -25.72 39.40 -24.52
C LYS A 8 -25.66 37.93 -24.12
N GLY A 9 -26.37 37.07 -24.84
CA GLY A 9 -26.22 35.62 -24.73
C GLY A 9 -24.87 35.13 -25.24
N PHE A 10 -24.54 33.87 -24.95
CA PHE A 10 -23.31 33.25 -25.43
C PHE A 10 -23.34 33.09 -26.95
N THR A 11 -22.20 33.36 -27.58
CA THR A 11 -22.05 33.08 -29.02
C THR A 11 -21.81 31.58 -29.23
N LEU A 12 -22.21 31.05 -30.39
CA LEU A 12 -21.99 29.64 -30.72
C LEU A 12 -20.50 29.26 -30.61
N VAL A 13 -19.62 30.15 -31.05
CA VAL A 13 -18.16 29.96 -30.99
C VAL A 13 -17.68 29.86 -29.54
N GLU A 14 -18.17 30.72 -28.65
CA GLU A 14 -17.81 30.71 -27.23
C GLU A 14 -18.25 29.42 -26.52
N VAL A 15 -19.41 28.88 -26.90
CA VAL A 15 -19.88 27.56 -26.40
C VAL A 15 -18.97 26.44 -26.88
N ILE A 16 -18.61 26.43 -28.17
CA ILE A 16 -17.73 25.40 -28.75
C ILE A 16 -16.34 25.43 -28.08
N VAL A 17 -15.77 26.63 -27.91
CA VAL A 17 -14.46 26.81 -27.25
C VAL A 17 -14.54 26.36 -25.79
N SER A 18 -15.62 26.68 -25.08
CA SER A 18 -15.80 26.26 -23.68
C SER A 18 -15.89 24.74 -23.55
N ILE A 19 -16.62 24.07 -24.45
CA ILE A 19 -16.71 22.60 -24.47
C ILE A 19 -15.33 21.98 -24.75
N ALA A 20 -14.57 22.55 -25.69
CA ALA A 20 -13.22 22.07 -26.01
C ALA A 20 -12.28 22.20 -24.80
N LEU A 21 -12.33 23.32 -24.09
CA LEU A 21 -11.53 23.55 -22.88
C LEU A 21 -11.93 22.60 -21.75
N ILE A 22 -13.23 22.42 -21.49
CA ILE A 22 -13.73 21.48 -20.49
C ILE A 22 -13.30 20.06 -20.84
N GLY A 23 -13.44 19.66 -22.11
CA GLY A 23 -13.02 18.35 -22.59
C GLY A 23 -11.53 18.08 -22.34
N MET A 24 -10.68 19.05 -22.65
CA MET A 24 -9.24 18.94 -22.37
C MET A 24 -8.95 18.79 -20.88
N LEU A 25 -9.65 19.56 -20.03
CA LEU A 25 -9.48 19.50 -18.58
C LEU A 25 -9.92 18.15 -18.00
N LEU A 26 -11.01 17.58 -18.51
CA LEU A 26 -11.50 16.26 -18.11
C LEU A 26 -10.50 15.13 -18.44
N LEU A 27 -9.83 15.20 -19.59
CA LEU A 27 -8.81 14.20 -19.95
C LEU A 27 -7.63 14.21 -18.96
N LEU A 28 -7.19 15.40 -18.56
CA LEU A 28 -6.11 15.56 -17.58
C LEU A 28 -6.52 15.00 -16.21
N LEU A 29 -7.72 15.36 -15.74
CA LEU A 29 -8.23 14.89 -14.45
C LEU A 29 -8.48 13.37 -14.44
N SER A 30 -8.96 12.81 -15.54
CA SER A 30 -9.19 11.37 -15.67
C SER A 30 -7.89 10.58 -15.50
N THR A 31 -6.83 11.01 -16.19
CA THR A 31 -5.51 10.37 -16.10
C THR A 31 -4.96 10.41 -14.67
N PHE A 32 -5.07 11.57 -14.02
CA PHE A 32 -4.65 11.73 -12.63
C PHE A 32 -5.44 10.82 -11.67
N MET A 33 -6.75 10.72 -11.85
CA MET A 33 -7.62 9.91 -11.00
C MET A 33 -7.31 8.42 -11.12
N VAL A 34 -7.16 7.91 -12.35
CA VAL A 34 -6.85 6.48 -12.59
C VAL A 34 -5.52 6.10 -11.93
N ASN A 35 -4.49 6.94 -12.09
CA ASN A 35 -3.18 6.69 -11.46
C ASN A 35 -3.28 6.72 -9.93
N SER A 36 -4.02 7.67 -9.38
CA SER A 36 -4.22 7.79 -7.93
C SER A 36 -4.97 6.58 -7.35
N LEU A 37 -6.02 6.11 -8.02
CA LEU A 37 -6.77 4.93 -7.60
C LEU A 37 -5.92 3.66 -7.64
N GLY A 38 -5.10 3.48 -8.68
CA GLY A 38 -4.15 2.36 -8.75
C GLY A 38 -3.15 2.36 -7.60
N MET A 39 -2.64 3.54 -7.24
CA MET A 39 -1.74 3.71 -6.10
C MET A 39 -2.44 3.41 -4.77
N ILE A 40 -3.64 3.96 -4.54
CA ILE A 40 -4.42 3.70 -3.32
C ILE A 40 -4.71 2.21 -3.14
N LYS A 41 -5.10 1.52 -4.23
CA LYS A 41 -5.36 0.08 -4.18
C LYS A 41 -4.10 -0.70 -3.79
N THR A 42 -2.97 -0.42 -4.43
CA THR A 42 -1.70 -1.10 -4.17
C THR A 42 -1.21 -0.84 -2.73
N GLN A 43 -1.33 0.40 -2.26
CA GLN A 43 -0.95 0.74 -0.89
C GLN A 43 -1.86 0.06 0.13
N GLY A 44 -3.18 0.03 -0.12
CA GLY A 44 -4.12 -0.68 0.74
C GLY A 44 -3.83 -2.18 0.81
N GLU A 45 -3.52 -2.82 -0.32
CA GLU A 45 -3.11 -4.23 -0.34
C GLU A 45 -1.82 -4.49 0.45
N ASN A 46 -0.81 -3.62 0.32
CA ASN A 46 0.43 -3.71 1.07
C ASN A 46 0.22 -3.52 2.58
N THR A 47 -0.61 -2.55 2.96
CA THR A 47 -0.95 -2.32 4.36
C THR A 47 -1.70 -3.51 4.96
N ASN A 48 -2.68 -4.07 4.25
CA ASN A 48 -3.39 -5.26 4.71
C ASN A 48 -2.45 -6.47 4.85
N LEU A 49 -1.55 -6.66 3.89
CA LEU A 49 -0.54 -7.73 3.95
C LEU A 49 0.40 -7.56 5.14
N LEU A 50 0.81 -6.33 5.45
CA LEU A 50 1.65 -6.04 6.61
C LEU A 50 0.93 -6.36 7.93
N TYR A 51 -0.35 -5.98 8.06
CA TYR A 51 -1.14 -6.30 9.25
C TYR A 51 -1.38 -7.81 9.40
N ALA A 52 -1.64 -8.51 8.31
CA ALA A 52 -1.74 -9.97 8.31
C ALA A 52 -0.40 -10.58 8.75
N ALA A 53 0.71 -10.15 8.14
CA ALA A 53 2.05 -10.62 8.50
C ALA A 53 2.39 -10.37 9.97
N GLN A 54 2.01 -9.22 10.53
CA GLN A 54 2.21 -8.91 11.95
C GLN A 54 1.44 -9.89 12.83
N LYS A 55 0.16 -10.13 12.53
CA LYS A 55 -0.67 -11.07 13.29
C LYS A 55 -0.11 -12.49 13.25
N GLU A 56 0.31 -12.95 12.07
CA GLU A 56 0.90 -14.28 11.91
C GLU A 56 2.25 -14.38 12.63
N LEU A 57 3.05 -13.31 12.63
CA LEU A 57 4.30 -13.23 13.40
C LEU A 57 4.02 -13.34 14.89
N ASP A 58 3.09 -12.55 15.43
CA ASP A 58 2.74 -12.56 16.85
C ASP A 58 2.31 -13.97 17.29
N ASN A 59 1.44 -14.63 16.51
CA ASN A 59 1.05 -16.03 16.73
C ASN A 59 2.25 -17.00 16.70
N ALA A 60 3.19 -16.79 15.78
CA ALA A 60 4.39 -17.61 15.64
C ALA A 60 5.41 -17.41 16.77
N MET A 61 5.41 -16.22 17.39
CA MET A 61 6.21 -15.91 18.58
C MET A 61 5.60 -16.57 19.82
N GLU A 62 4.28 -16.54 19.97
CA GLU A 62 3.58 -17.17 21.10
C GLU A 62 3.58 -18.71 21.02
N ASN A 63 3.46 -19.28 19.82
CA ASN A 63 3.46 -20.71 19.60
C ASN A 63 4.51 -21.14 18.56
N PRO A 64 5.62 -21.79 18.98
CA PRO A 64 6.68 -22.24 18.08
C PRO A 64 6.24 -23.22 16.98
N THR A 65 5.13 -23.92 17.19
CA THR A 65 4.56 -24.89 16.23
C THR A 65 3.46 -24.31 15.35
N TYR A 66 3.19 -23.01 15.46
CA TYR A 66 2.17 -22.34 14.66
C TYR A 66 2.46 -22.42 13.16
N GLU A 67 1.44 -22.77 12.39
CA GLU A 67 1.40 -22.73 10.95
C GLU A 67 0.56 -21.54 10.47
N VAL A 68 1.05 -20.87 9.43
CA VAL A 68 0.39 -19.71 8.83
C VAL A 68 -0.96 -20.10 8.27
N GLN A 69 -1.99 -19.30 8.54
CA GLN A 69 -3.33 -19.52 7.99
C GLN A 69 -3.61 -18.72 6.71
N ASP A 70 -2.82 -17.69 6.43
CA ASP A 70 -2.93 -16.88 5.21
C ASP A 70 -2.14 -17.50 4.05
N ASP A 71 -2.83 -17.89 2.97
CA ASP A 71 -2.26 -18.51 1.77
C ASP A 71 -1.18 -17.66 1.06
N ARG A 72 -1.16 -16.34 1.31
CA ARG A 72 -0.15 -15.44 0.72
C ARG A 72 1.12 -15.37 1.55
N LEU A 73 1.11 -15.89 2.78
CA LEU A 73 2.19 -15.74 3.73
C LEU A 73 2.83 -17.09 4.03
N SER A 74 4.10 -17.05 4.41
CA SER A 74 4.83 -18.23 4.90
C SER A 74 5.74 -17.84 6.06
N ILE A 75 5.84 -18.71 7.06
CA ILE A 75 6.78 -18.58 8.17
C ILE A 75 8.02 -19.40 7.88
N ILE A 76 9.19 -18.81 8.10
CA ILE A 76 10.46 -19.52 8.10
C ILE A 76 11.15 -19.27 9.45
N ARG A 77 11.57 -20.35 10.10
CA ARG A 77 12.28 -20.32 11.38
C ARG A 77 13.72 -20.81 11.16
N LYS A 78 14.71 -20.01 11.55
CA LYS A 78 16.13 -20.34 11.39
C LYS A 78 16.86 -20.14 12.72
N PRO A 79 17.42 -21.20 13.32
CA PRO A 79 18.37 -21.05 14.41
C PRO A 79 19.51 -20.12 13.96
N THR A 80 19.75 -19.06 14.73
CA THR A 80 20.69 -17.98 14.40
C THR A 80 21.39 -17.53 15.68
N THR A 81 22.63 -17.08 15.56
CA THR A 81 23.32 -16.35 16.61
C THR A 81 23.40 -14.87 16.25
N MET A 82 23.06 -13.99 17.19
CA MET A 82 23.11 -12.54 16.99
C MET A 82 24.16 -11.95 17.94
N ASN A 83 24.98 -11.04 17.43
CA ASN A 83 25.88 -10.24 18.27
C ASN A 83 25.10 -9.04 18.81
N VAL A 84 24.91 -9.00 20.12
CA VAL A 84 24.30 -7.89 20.83
C VAL A 84 25.32 -7.38 21.84
N GLU A 85 25.80 -6.15 21.63
CA GLU A 85 26.76 -5.46 22.51
C GLU A 85 28.04 -6.27 22.80
N GLY A 86 28.54 -7.01 21.81
CA GLY A 86 29.76 -7.82 21.94
C GLY A 86 29.56 -9.21 22.52
N SER A 87 28.33 -9.58 22.90
CA SER A 87 27.94 -10.93 23.31
C SER A 87 27.21 -11.65 22.19
N TYR A 88 27.52 -12.93 21.96
CA TYR A 88 26.79 -13.76 21.02
C TYR A 88 25.63 -14.45 21.74
N ILE A 89 24.41 -14.18 21.29
CA ILE A 89 23.19 -14.76 21.84
C ILE A 89 22.61 -15.73 20.81
N GLU A 90 22.37 -16.96 21.23
CA GLU A 90 21.71 -17.97 20.40
C GLU A 90 20.19 -17.81 20.49
N GLY A 91 19.52 -18.00 19.36
CA GLY A 91 18.07 -17.91 19.29
C GLY A 91 17.53 -18.35 17.95
N VAL A 92 16.26 -18.02 17.70
CA VAL A 92 15.56 -18.35 16.47
C VAL A 92 15.14 -17.05 15.78
N LEU A 93 15.57 -16.89 14.53
CA LEU A 93 15.06 -15.86 13.63
C LEU A 93 13.77 -16.38 13.00
N ILE A 94 12.69 -15.65 13.17
CA ILE A 94 11.39 -15.92 12.54
C ILE A 94 11.17 -14.87 11.45
N GLU A 95 10.98 -15.33 10.21
CA GLU A 95 10.71 -14.50 9.04
C GLU A 95 9.30 -14.79 8.51
N ILE A 96 8.51 -13.75 8.25
CA ILE A 96 7.26 -13.83 7.47
C ILE A 96 7.55 -13.37 6.05
N LYS A 97 7.21 -14.19 5.05
CA LYS A 97 7.43 -13.89 3.63
C LYS A 97 6.14 -13.87 2.83
N ASP A 98 6.06 -12.96 1.87
CA ASP A 98 5.08 -13.05 0.78
C ASP A 98 5.49 -14.21 -0.14
N VAL A 99 4.61 -15.20 -0.29
CA VAL A 99 4.83 -16.37 -1.15
C VAL A 99 4.91 -15.98 -2.63
N LYS A 100 4.19 -14.95 -3.07
CA LYS A 100 4.15 -14.51 -4.47
C LYS A 100 5.40 -13.73 -4.87
N GLU A 101 5.90 -12.88 -3.98
CA GLU A 101 7.05 -12.00 -4.26
C GLU A 101 8.37 -12.55 -3.70
N ALA A 102 8.35 -13.66 -2.97
CA ALA A 102 9.49 -14.25 -2.24
C ALA A 102 10.22 -13.22 -1.34
N LYS A 103 9.49 -12.21 -0.87
CA LYS A 103 10.03 -11.07 -0.13
C LYS A 103 9.72 -11.20 1.36
N VAL A 104 10.70 -10.94 2.22
CA VAL A 104 10.49 -10.83 3.67
C VAL A 104 9.68 -9.56 3.95
N ILE A 105 8.54 -9.71 4.61
CA ILE A 105 7.68 -8.61 5.04
C ILE A 105 8.07 -8.16 6.44
N LEU A 106 8.20 -9.13 7.36
CA LEU A 106 8.58 -8.91 8.75
C LEU A 106 9.54 -9.99 9.23
N SER A 107 10.39 -9.64 10.19
CA SER A 107 11.29 -10.57 10.85
C SER A 107 11.50 -10.19 12.30
N THR A 108 11.60 -11.18 13.18
CA THR A 108 11.94 -11.00 14.59
C THR A 108 12.93 -12.07 15.04
N PHE A 109 13.66 -11.78 16.12
CA PHE A 109 14.61 -12.70 16.72
C PHE A 109 14.21 -12.96 18.17
N ILE A 110 14.05 -14.23 18.52
CA ILE A 110 13.70 -14.67 19.88
C ILE A 110 14.89 -15.44 20.44
N THR A 111 15.34 -15.04 21.63
CA THR A 111 16.36 -15.75 22.40
C THR A 111 15.74 -16.95 23.10
N ASN A 112 16.48 -18.05 23.23
CA ASN A 112 16.04 -19.18 24.08
C ASN A 112 16.03 -18.84 25.57
#